data_AF-A0A956Q549-F1
#
_entry.id   AF-A0A956Q549-F1
#
_cell.length_a   1.000
_cell.length_b   1.000
_cell.length_c   1.000
_cell.angle_alpha   90.00
_cell.angle_beta   90.00
_cell.angle_gamma   90.00
#
_symmetry.space_group_name_H-M   'P 1'
#
loop_
_entity.id
_entity.type
_entity.pdbx_description
1 polymer ?
#
loop_
_entity_poly.entity_id
_entity_poly.type
_entity_poly.pdbx_seq_one_letter_code
_entity_poly.pdbx_strand_id
1 'polypeptide(L)'
;SVLRTLSLIALEGPIVQTDLINLRGSSAYDHVKQLLSLKLIQRQRSDRSYKVSVTRDFYSYFQLSGDKQELKERMSLAAAMAGPPTDEETGLHDPQDAVQDTEPVSNAAAS
;
A
#
# COMPACT_ATOMS: atom_id res chain seq x y z
N SER A 1 -11.89 9.56 -9.65
CA SER A 1 -10.63 9.81 -8.94
C SER A 1 -10.16 8.53 -8.26
N VAL A 2 -8.83 8.39 -8.14
CA VAL A 2 -8.12 7.27 -7.51
C VAL A 2 -8.45 7.18 -6.02
N LEU A 3 -8.40 8.31 -5.30
CA LEU A 3 -8.73 8.38 -3.87
C LEU A 3 -10.13 7.86 -3.57
N ARG A 4 -11.14 8.21 -4.39
CA ARG A 4 -12.51 7.71 -4.20
C ARG A 4 -12.60 6.19 -4.37
N THR A 5 -11.81 5.61 -5.28
CA THR A 5 -11.71 4.16 -5.43
C THR A 5 -11.03 3.52 -4.21
N LEU A 6 -9.95 4.13 -3.69
CA LEU A 6 -9.29 3.67 -2.47
C LEU A 6 -10.22 3.72 -1.25
N SER A 7 -10.92 4.83 -1.03
CA SER A 7 -11.88 4.97 0.08
C SER A 7 -12.98 3.92 0.00
N LEU A 8 -13.48 3.61 -1.19
CA LEU A 8 -14.51 2.57 -1.36
C LEU A 8 -13.98 1.20 -0.93
N ILE A 9 -12.79 0.80 -1.39
CA ILE A 9 -12.16 -0.48 -1.00
C ILE A 9 -11.94 -0.54 0.52
N ALA A 10 -11.50 0.56 1.13
CA ALA A 10 -11.24 0.63 2.56
C ALA A 10 -12.54 0.49 3.40
N LEU A 11 -13.67 1.00 2.91
CA LEU A 11 -14.95 0.99 3.63
C LEU A 11 -15.73 -0.32 3.48
N GLU A 12 -15.80 -0.84 2.25
CA GLU A 12 -16.52 -2.08 1.91
C GLU A 12 -15.76 -3.33 2.39
N GLY A 13 -14.46 -3.22 2.62
CA GLY A 13 -13.59 -4.35 2.93
C GLY A 13 -13.19 -5.10 1.65
N PRO A 14 -12.84 -6.39 1.73
CA PRO A 14 -12.46 -7.16 0.56
C PRO A 14 -13.58 -7.21 -0.48
N ILE A 15 -13.42 -6.48 -1.58
CA ILE A 15 -14.40 -6.38 -2.66
C ILE A 15 -13.94 -7.18 -3.89
N VAL A 16 -14.87 -7.84 -4.58
CA VAL A 16 -14.55 -8.51 -5.85
C VAL A 16 -14.21 -7.45 -6.89
N GLN A 17 -13.13 -7.65 -7.65
CA GLN A 17 -12.64 -6.66 -8.61
C GLN A 17 -13.71 -6.33 -9.67
N THR A 18 -14.45 -7.34 -10.14
CA THR A 18 -15.58 -7.16 -11.07
C THR A 18 -16.64 -6.22 -10.50
N ASP A 19 -17.01 -6.36 -9.22
CA ASP A 19 -17.99 -5.50 -8.57
C ASP A 19 -17.46 -4.09 -8.38
N LEU A 20 -16.18 -3.95 -8.01
CA LEU A 20 -15.51 -2.66 -7.91
C LEU A 20 -15.55 -1.90 -9.24
N ILE A 21 -15.32 -2.60 -10.36
CA ILE A 21 -15.38 -2.03 -11.71
C ILE A 21 -16.82 -1.61 -12.05
N ASN A 22 -17.82 -2.45 -11.74
CA ASN A 22 -19.22 -2.11 -11.96
C ASN A 22 -19.66 -0.86 -11.17
N LEU A 23 -19.19 -0.70 -9.93
CA LEU A 23 -19.51 0.43 -9.06
C LEU A 23 -18.81 1.74 -9.48
N ARG A 24 -17.57 1.66 -9.99
CA ARG A 24 -16.73 2.84 -10.29
C ARG A 24 -16.67 3.20 -11.78
N GLY A 25 -17.05 2.27 -12.66
CA GLY A 25 -16.88 2.37 -14.11
C GLY A 25 -15.49 1.99 -14.60
N SER A 26 -15.27 2.12 -15.91
CA SER A 26 -14.06 1.66 -16.62
C SER A 26 -12.73 2.23 -16.08
N SER A 27 -12.72 3.46 -15.56
CA SER A 27 -11.53 4.07 -14.94
C SER A 27 -11.00 3.32 -13.71
N ALA A 28 -11.79 2.42 -13.11
CA ALA A 28 -11.40 1.65 -11.94
C ALA A 28 -10.19 0.75 -12.20
N TYR A 29 -10.02 0.27 -13.43
CA TYR A 29 -8.87 -0.58 -13.79
C TYR A 29 -7.55 0.15 -13.57
N ASP A 30 -7.44 1.38 -14.04
CA ASP A 30 -6.21 2.18 -13.92
C ASP A 30 -5.99 2.64 -12.49
N HIS A 31 -7.07 3.01 -11.78
CA HIS A 31 -6.97 3.32 -10.35
C HIS A 31 -6.46 2.11 -9.54
N VAL A 32 -6.95 0.90 -9.82
CA VAL A 32 -6.49 -0.31 -9.12
C VAL A 32 -5.02 -0.59 -9.41
N LYS A 33 -4.57 -0.44 -10.66
CA LYS A 33 -3.15 -0.59 -11.01
C LYS A 33 -2.27 0.39 -10.24
N GLN A 34 -2.67 1.66 -10.18
CA GLN A 34 -1.94 2.70 -9.45
C GLN A 34 -1.91 2.45 -7.94
N LEU A 35 -3.02 2.01 -7.35
CA LEU A 35 -3.06 1.71 -5.92
C LEU A 35 -2.24 0.47 -5.55
N LEU A 36 -2.15 -0.52 -6.46
CA LEU A 36 -1.27 -1.68 -6.31
C LEU A 36 0.21 -1.28 -6.38
N SER A 37 0.60 -0.38 -7.30
CA SER A 37 1.99 0.09 -7.38
C SER A 37 2.41 0.86 -6.13
N LEU A 38 1.48 1.59 -5.52
CA LEU A 38 1.68 2.29 -4.25
C LEU A 38 1.62 1.37 -3.01
N LYS A 39 1.37 0.07 -3.18
CA LYS A 39 1.17 -0.90 -2.09
C LYS A 39 0.08 -0.54 -1.07
N LEU A 40 -0.83 0.37 -1.43
CA LEU A 40 -1.96 0.77 -0.57
C LEU A 40 -3.10 -0.26 -0.62
N ILE A 41 -3.15 -1.07 -1.68
CA ILE A 41 -4.08 -2.19 -1.81
C ILE A 41 -3.34 -3.45 -2.23
N GLN A 42 -3.98 -4.59 -1.98
CA GLN A 42 -3.54 -5.89 -2.46
C GLN A 42 -4.69 -6.57 -3.20
N ARG A 43 -4.33 -7.54 -4.05
CA ARG A 43 -5.28 -8.42 -4.70
C ARG A 43 -4.98 -9.87 -4.37
N GLN A 44 -6.01 -10.65 -4.05
CA GLN A 44 -5.91 -12.07 -3.80
C GLN A 44 -6.82 -12.80 -4.78
N ARG A 45 -6.32 -13.90 -5.36
CA ARG A 45 -7.12 -14.71 -6.30
C ARG A 45 -8.23 -15.44 -5.52
N SER A 46 -9.45 -15.38 -6.03
CA SER A 46 -10.64 -16.02 -5.45
C SER A 46 -11.38 -16.72 -6.58
N ASP A 47 -11.25 -18.05 -6.66
CA ASP A 47 -11.83 -18.91 -7.70
C ASP A 47 -11.68 -18.38 -9.13
N ARG A 48 -12.68 -17.61 -9.59
CA ARG A 48 -12.83 -17.06 -10.94
C ARG A 48 -12.56 -15.56 -11.05
N SER A 49 -12.21 -14.89 -9.94
CA SER A 49 -11.96 -13.45 -9.89
C SER A 49 -10.83 -13.10 -8.91
N TYR A 50 -10.66 -11.81 -8.65
CA TYR A 50 -9.75 -11.28 -7.64
C TYR A 50 -10.56 -10.53 -6.59
N LYS A 51 -10.22 -10.73 -5.32
CA LYS A 51 -10.64 -9.87 -4.22
C LYS A 51 -9.59 -8.81 -3.99
N VAL A 52 -10.03 -7.57 -3.81
CA VAL A 52 -9.18 -6.40 -3.59
C VAL A 52 -9.45 -5.89 -2.19
N SER A 53 -8.39 -5.63 -1.42
CA SER A 53 -8.48 -5.09 -0.06
C SER A 53 -7.36 -4.08 0.19
N VAL A 54 -7.51 -3.23 1.19
CA VAL A 54 -6.39 -2.41 1.70
C VAL A 54 -5.32 -3.29 2.34
N THR A 55 -4.09 -2.80 2.37
CA THR A 55 -2.92 -3.45 3.01
C THR A 55 -2.70 -2.92 4.42
N ARG A 56 -1.70 -3.47 5.13
CA ARG A 56 -1.21 -2.89 6.38
C ARG A 56 -0.55 -1.53 6.15
N ASP A 57 0.23 -1.40 5.07
CA ASP A 57 0.93 -0.17 4.69
C ASP A 57 -0.02 1.01 4.53
N PHE A 58 -1.24 0.76 4.02
CA PHE A 58 -2.31 1.75 4.00
C PHE A 58 -2.61 2.34 5.38
N TYR A 59 -2.80 1.50 6.41
CA TYR A 59 -3.10 1.99 7.75
C TYR A 59 -1.92 2.74 8.36
N SER A 60 -0.69 2.27 8.13
CA SER A 60 0.53 2.97 8.55
C SER A 60 0.67 4.34 7.88
N TYR A 61 0.41 4.40 6.58
CA TYR A 61 0.51 5.63 5.77
C TYR A 61 -0.49 6.69 6.19
N PHE A 62 -1.75 6.30 6.40
CA PHE A 62 -2.79 7.21 6.86
C PHE A 62 -2.79 7.37 8.39
N GLN A 63 -1.85 6.72 9.11
CA GLN A 63 -1.73 6.69 10.57
C GLN A 63 -3.05 6.28 11.25
N LEU A 64 -3.81 5.38 10.61
CA LEU A 64 -5.14 4.93 11.03
C LEU A 64 -5.03 3.76 12.00
N SER A 65 -5.88 3.77 13.02
CA SER A 65 -5.95 2.68 14.00
C SER A 65 -6.78 1.47 13.53
N GLY A 66 -7.47 1.60 12.39
CA GLY A 66 -8.33 0.56 11.82
C GLY A 66 -9.83 0.79 12.05
N ASP A 67 -10.20 1.84 12.78
CA ASP A 67 -11.59 2.24 13.00
C ASP A 67 -12.22 2.80 11.70
N LYS A 68 -13.40 2.28 11.34
CA LYS A 68 -14.11 2.68 10.11
C LYS A 68 -14.62 4.13 10.16
N GLN A 69 -14.94 4.64 11.34
CA GLN A 69 -15.41 6.01 11.51
C GLN A 69 -14.25 6.99 11.37
N GLU A 70 -13.11 6.69 11.99
CA GLU A 70 -11.86 7.43 11.81
C GLU A 70 -11.43 7.48 10.33
N LEU A 71 -11.54 6.33 9.64
CA LEU A 71 -11.27 6.23 8.21
C LEU A 71 -12.20 7.13 7.37
N LYS A 72 -13.51 7.16 7.67
CA LYS A 72 -14.46 8.02 6.95
C LYS A 72 -14.11 9.50 7.12
N GLU A 73 -13.80 9.92 8.34
CA GLU A 73 -13.46 11.31 8.66
C GLU A 73 -12.18 11.75 7.93
N ARG A 74 -11.10 10.95 8.02
CA ARG A 74 -9.84 11.23 7.34
C ARG A 74 -9.94 11.20 5.82
N MET A 75 -10.70 10.27 5.26
CA MET A 75 -10.92 10.19 3.81
C MET A 75 -11.74 11.37 3.28
N SER A 76 -12.71 11.86 4.06
CA SER A 76 -13.46 13.08 3.74
C SER A 76 -12.53 14.29 3.66
N LEU A 77 -11.64 14.43 4.65
CA LEU A 77 -10.65 15.51 4.69
C LEU A 77 -9.61 15.41 3.55
N ALA A 78 -9.06 14.21 3.31
CA ALA A 78 -8.08 13.99 2.25
C ALA A 78 -8.65 14.17 0.84
N ALA A 79 -9.92 13.80 0.63
CA ALA A 79 -10.62 14.05 -0.63
C ALA A 79 -10.79 15.55 -0.93
N ALA A 80 -10.80 16.40 0.10
CA ALA A 80 -10.88 17.85 -0.04
C ALA A 80 -9.52 18.52 -0.35
N MET A 81 -8.40 17.85 -0.09
CA MET A 81 -7.05 18.45 -0.21
C MET A 81 -6.22 17.99 -1.42
N ALA A 82 -6.69 17.01 -2.20
CA ALA A 82 -6.11 16.57 -3.48
C ALA A 82 -4.58 16.33 -3.51
N GLY A 83 -4.19 15.09 -3.19
CA GLY A 83 -2.93 14.49 -3.62
C GLY A 83 -2.48 13.36 -2.68
N PRO A 84 -2.03 12.18 -3.17
CA PRO A 84 -1.10 11.38 -2.36
C PRO A 84 0.14 12.25 -2.08
N PRO A 85 0.67 12.33 -0.86
CA PRO A 85 1.96 12.97 -0.63
C PRO A 85 2.97 12.40 -1.61
N THR A 86 3.50 13.31 -2.43
CA THR A 86 4.63 13.13 -3.33
C THR A 86 5.76 12.46 -2.55
N ASP A 87 6.49 11.60 -3.25
CA ASP A 87 7.64 10.82 -2.76
C ASP A 87 8.78 11.72 -2.25
N GLU A 88 8.56 12.41 -1.14
CA GLU A 88 9.53 13.28 -0.49
C GLU A 88 9.23 13.17 1.02
N GLU A 89 10.14 12.57 1.77
CA GLU A 89 10.17 12.56 3.25
C GLU A 89 9.23 11.59 3.99
N THR A 90 9.43 10.29 3.82
CA THR A 90 9.40 9.38 4.99
C THR A 90 10.72 8.63 5.03
N GLY A 91 11.60 9.10 5.90
CA GLY A 91 12.86 8.44 6.19
C GLY A 91 12.62 7.01 6.69
N LEU A 92 12.78 6.03 5.80
CA LEU A 92 13.45 4.80 6.17
C LEU A 92 14.95 5.00 5.89
N HIS A 93 15.62 5.61 6.86
CA HIS A 93 17.04 5.37 7.14
C HIS A 93 17.08 4.19 8.13
N ASP A 94 17.87 3.14 8.04
CA ASP A 94 18.80 2.58 7.06
C ASP A 94 19.00 1.09 7.52
N PRO A 95 20.00 0.33 7.07
CA PRO A 95 19.89 -1.04 6.62
C PRO A 95 20.11 -2.03 7.79
N GLN A 96 19.12 -2.83 8.16
CA GLN A 96 19.36 -3.91 9.15
C GLN A 96 20.09 -5.13 8.56
N ASP A 97 21.10 -4.89 7.72
CA ASP A 97 22.16 -5.84 7.39
C ASP A 97 23.51 -5.23 7.78
N ALA A 98 23.75 -5.13 9.07
CA ALA A 98 25.09 -5.00 9.62
C ALA A 98 25.25 -5.92 10.82
N VAL A 99 26.40 -6.61 10.86
CA VAL A 99 26.96 -7.56 11.85
C VAL A 99 26.57 -9.04 11.56
N GLN A 100 27.45 -10.03 11.31
CA GLN A 100 28.91 -10.25 11.37
C GLN A 100 29.17 -11.45 10.41
N ASP A 101 30.18 -11.43 9.53
CA ASP A 101 31.42 -12.18 9.78
C ASP A 101 32.57 -11.56 8.97
N THR A 102 33.46 -10.89 9.69
CA THR A 102 34.82 -10.67 9.21
C THR A 102 35.65 -11.85 9.72
N GLU A 103 35.77 -12.89 8.91
CA GLU A 103 36.80 -13.90 9.14
C GLU A 103 38.17 -13.32 8.74
N PRO A 104 39.23 -13.61 9.53
CA PRO A 104 40.44 -12.82 9.58
C PRO A 104 41.41 -13.08 8.41
N VAL A 105 42.16 -12.03 8.07
CA VAL A 105 43.34 -12.09 7.22
C VAL A 105 44.35 -13.07 7.81
N SER A 106 44.54 -14.23 7.17
CA SER A 106 45.68 -15.11 7.47
C SER A 106 46.80 -14.86 6.45
N ASN A 107 47.82 -14.18 6.95
CA ASN A 107 49.15 -14.07 6.38
C ASN A 107 49.86 -15.43 6.49
N ALA A 108 50.31 -15.98 5.37
CA ALA A 108 51.36 -16.99 5.37
C ALA A 108 52.29 -16.76 4.18
N ALA A 109 53.45 -16.20 4.50
CA ALA A 109 54.66 -16.26 3.71
C ALA A 109 55.04 -17.72 3.41
N ALA A 110 55.52 -18.00 2.20
CA ALA A 110 56.54 -19.01 1.97
C ALA A 110 57.23 -18.74 0.62
N SER A 111 58.52 -18.48 0.76
CA SER A 111 59.68 -18.56 -0.15
C SER A 111 59.52 -19.17 -1.54
#